data_AF-A0A0C2FKJ1-F1
#
_entry.id   AF-A0A0C2FKJ1-F1
#
_cell.length_a   1.000
_cell.length_b   1.000
_cell.length_c   1.000
_cell.angle_alpha   90.00
_cell.angle_beta   90.00
_cell.angle_gamma   90.00
#
_symmetry.space_group_name_H-M   'P 1'
#
loop_
_entity.id
_entity.type
_entity.pdbx_description
1 polymer ?
#
loop_
_entity_poly.entity_id
_entity_poly.type
_entity_poly.pdbx_seq_one_letter_code
_entity_poly.pdbx_strand_id
1 'polypeptide(L)'
;KDTFSVCKDKCHNTYKIEKNDEKEKQEKKGCLTLECSTVCYFQEFVEECPEAKDALLKLNVGQIHSIALTIHPISFDRMTQECRNVHDTDHMKRRMLEGLDN
;
A
#
# COMPACT_ATOMS: atom_id res chain seq x y z
N LYS A 1 -13.65 -7.34 -15.48
CA LYS A 1 -13.60 -5.90 -15.10
C LYS A 1 -12.13 -5.53 -15.06
N ASP A 2 -11.73 -4.35 -15.50
CA ASP A 2 -10.34 -3.91 -15.43
C ASP A 2 -9.85 -3.87 -13.97
N THR A 3 -8.63 -4.35 -13.69
CA THR A 3 -8.00 -4.40 -12.36
C THR A 3 -8.13 -3.07 -11.63
N PHE A 4 -8.02 -1.95 -12.36
CA PHE A 4 -8.18 -0.62 -11.79
C PHE A 4 -9.53 -0.40 -11.12
N SER A 5 -10.60 -0.82 -11.80
CA SER A 5 -11.96 -0.71 -11.26
C SER A 5 -12.17 -1.62 -10.04
N VAL A 6 -11.63 -2.84 -10.06
CA VAL A 6 -11.76 -3.80 -8.96
C VAL A 6 -11.12 -3.27 -7.68
N CYS A 7 -9.86 -2.82 -7.78
CA CYS A 7 -9.12 -2.32 -6.63
C CYS A 7 -9.65 -1.00 -6.10
N LYS A 8 -10.09 -0.11 -7.00
CA LYS A 8 -10.77 1.12 -6.59
C LYS A 8 -12.01 0.80 -5.74
N ASP A 9 -12.87 -0.10 -6.19
CA ASP A 9 -14.08 -0.48 -5.45
C ASP A 9 -13.74 -1.15 -4.11
N LYS A 10 -12.74 -2.05 -4.09
CA LYS A 10 -12.28 -2.75 -2.87
C LYS A 10 -11.71 -1.80 -1.81
N CYS A 11 -11.05 -0.71 -2.20
CA CYS A 11 -10.25 0.12 -1.29
C CYS A 11 -10.86 1.49 -0.95
N HIS A 12 -11.89 1.96 -1.68
CA HIS A 12 -12.46 3.30 -1.49
C HIS A 12 -13.29 3.46 -0.20
N ASN A 13 -13.78 2.36 0.39
CA ASN A 13 -14.77 2.38 1.49
C ASN A 13 -14.38 1.52 2.72
N THR A 14 -13.17 0.97 2.77
CA THR A 14 -12.80 -0.05 3.76
C THR A 14 -12.58 0.52 5.16
N TYR A 15 -12.22 1.80 5.27
CA TYR A 15 -11.72 2.39 6.50
C TYR A 15 -12.69 3.43 7.08
N LYS A 16 -13.38 3.06 8.17
CA LYS A 16 -14.07 4.00 9.06
C LYS A 16 -13.10 4.44 10.16
N ILE A 17 -12.64 5.69 10.12
CA ILE A 17 -11.74 6.25 11.13
C ILE A 17 -12.56 7.12 12.10
N GLU A 18 -12.53 6.77 13.39
CA GLU A 18 -13.37 7.37 14.45
C GLU A 18 -12.80 8.68 15.06
N LYS A 19 -11.65 9.18 14.58
CA LYS A 19 -11.02 10.39 15.16
C LYS A 19 -11.73 11.71 14.80
N ASN A 20 -11.65 12.66 15.75
CA ASN A 20 -12.25 14.01 15.67
C ASN A 20 -11.42 15.04 14.87
N ASP A 21 -10.13 14.82 14.62
CA ASP A 21 -9.31 15.70 13.77
C ASP A 21 -9.48 15.32 12.29
N GLU A 22 -10.17 16.16 11.52
CA GLU A 22 -10.48 15.91 10.11
C GLU A 22 -9.23 15.80 9.23
N LYS A 23 -8.15 16.53 9.56
CA LYS A 23 -6.92 16.52 8.76
C LYS A 23 -6.14 15.25 9.00
N GLU A 24 -5.93 14.87 10.26
CA GLU A 24 -5.29 13.60 10.62
C GLU A 24 -6.08 12.42 10.05
N LYS A 25 -7.43 12.50 10.09
CA LYS A 25 -8.32 11.49 9.54
C LYS A 25 -8.18 11.35 8.02
N GLN A 26 -8.10 12.45 7.28
CA GLN A 26 -7.92 12.42 5.83
C GLN A 26 -6.56 11.85 5.44
N GLU A 27 -5.49 12.25 6.14
CA GLU A 27 -4.14 11.73 5.91
C GLU A 27 -4.10 10.20 6.08
N LYS A 28 -4.61 9.71 7.22
CA LYS A 28 -4.70 8.27 7.49
C LYS A 28 -5.50 7.53 6.43
N LYS A 29 -6.68 8.05 6.06
CA LYS A 29 -7.51 7.44 5.03
C LYS A 29 -6.75 7.37 3.70
N GLY A 30 -6.04 8.43 3.32
CA GLY A 30 -5.22 8.46 2.11
C GLY A 30 -4.16 7.37 2.09
N CYS A 31 -3.37 7.24 3.17
CA CYS A 31 -2.32 6.24 3.26
C CYS A 31 -2.86 4.80 3.31
N LEU A 32 -3.96 4.56 4.03
CA LEU A 32 -4.63 3.26 4.03
C LEU A 32 -5.20 2.88 2.66
N THR A 33 -5.81 3.83 1.95
CA THR A 33 -6.29 3.60 0.58
C THR A 33 -5.13 3.31 -0.37
N LEU A 34 -3.99 3.99 -0.23
CA LEU A 34 -2.80 3.74 -1.04
C LEU A 34 -2.22 2.34 -0.77
N GLU A 35 -2.02 1.96 0.49
CA GLU A 35 -1.60 0.61 0.87
C GLU A 35 -2.52 -0.46 0.27
N CYS A 36 -3.83 -0.33 0.49
CA CYS A 36 -4.82 -1.27 -0.03
C CYS A 36 -4.78 -1.36 -1.57
N SER A 37 -4.69 -0.22 -2.25
CA SER A 37 -4.69 -0.17 -3.70
C SER A 37 -3.46 -0.88 -4.24
N THR A 38 -2.26 -0.56 -3.74
CA THR A 38 -1.01 -1.19 -4.19
C THR A 38 -1.02 -2.70 -3.97
N VAL A 39 -1.48 -3.16 -2.81
CA VAL A 39 -1.60 -4.60 -2.51
C VAL A 39 -2.59 -5.27 -3.45
N CYS A 40 -3.77 -4.68 -3.65
CA CYS A 40 -4.79 -5.23 -4.54
C CYS A 40 -4.30 -5.33 -5.99
N TYR A 41 -3.66 -4.28 -6.52
CA TYR A 41 -3.12 -4.32 -7.89
C TYR A 41 -2.08 -5.42 -8.04
N PHE A 42 -1.19 -5.56 -7.07
CA PHE A 42 -0.20 -6.64 -7.09
C PHE A 42 -0.90 -7.99 -7.14
N GLN A 43 -1.84 -8.26 -6.24
CA GLN A 43 -2.53 -9.54 -6.13
C GLN A 43 -3.35 -9.89 -7.38
N GLU A 44 -4.16 -8.97 -7.88
CA GLU A 44 -4.96 -9.19 -9.09
C GLU A 44 -4.07 -9.40 -10.32
N PHE A 45 -2.97 -8.63 -10.45
CA PHE A 45 -2.06 -8.76 -11.59
C PHE A 45 -1.35 -10.12 -11.58
N VAL A 46 -0.88 -10.59 -10.41
CA VAL A 46 -0.17 -11.87 -10.33
C VAL A 46 -1.12 -13.07 -10.40
N GLU A 47 -2.41 -12.89 -10.13
CA GLU A 47 -3.44 -13.88 -10.42
C GLU A 47 -3.61 -14.06 -11.94
N GLU A 48 -3.60 -12.96 -12.70
CA GLU A 48 -3.68 -12.99 -14.17
C GLU A 48 -2.36 -13.36 -14.86
N CYS A 49 -1.21 -12.99 -14.28
CA CYS A 49 0.13 -13.25 -14.83
C CYS A 49 1.12 -13.69 -13.72
N PRO A 50 1.07 -14.97 -13.30
CA PRO A 50 1.89 -15.49 -12.20
C PRO A 50 3.41 -15.38 -12.45
N GLU A 51 3.85 -15.50 -13.70
CA GLU A 51 5.26 -15.45 -14.09
C GLU A 51 5.90 -14.07 -13.82
N ALA A 52 5.07 -13.02 -13.75
CA ALA A 52 5.52 -11.67 -13.45
C ALA A 52 5.63 -11.38 -11.94
N LYS A 53 5.20 -12.30 -11.05
CA LYS A 53 5.15 -12.10 -9.59
C LYS A 53 6.45 -11.55 -9.02
N ASP A 54 7.57 -12.21 -9.29
CA ASP A 54 8.87 -11.81 -8.74
C ASP A 54 9.37 -10.47 -9.31
N ALA A 55 9.12 -10.22 -10.60
CA ALA A 55 9.50 -8.97 -11.25
C ALA A 55 8.69 -7.80 -10.66
N LEU A 56 7.38 -7.95 -10.58
CA LEU A 56 6.47 -6.92 -10.06
C LEU A 56 6.72 -6.67 -8.57
N LEU A 57 6.99 -7.71 -7.79
CA LEU A 57 7.31 -7.58 -6.36
C LEU A 57 8.61 -6.78 -6.17
N LYS A 58 9.66 -7.12 -6.93
CA LYS A 58 10.94 -6.39 -6.89
C LYS A 58 10.78 -4.93 -7.29
N LEU A 59 9.98 -4.63 -8.31
CA LEU A 59 9.68 -3.25 -8.72
C LEU A 59 9.00 -2.47 -7.61
N ASN A 60 7.94 -3.01 -7.02
CA ASN A 60 7.20 -2.35 -5.93
C ASN A 60 8.09 -2.13 -4.70
N VAL A 61 8.75 -3.18 -4.22
CA VAL A 61 9.65 -3.13 -3.06
C VAL A 61 10.80 -2.16 -3.29
N GLY A 62 11.42 -2.20 -4.48
CA GLY A 62 12.51 -1.30 -4.84
C GLY A 62 12.08 0.17 -4.91
N GLN A 63 10.90 0.46 -5.45
CA GLN A 63 10.36 1.81 -5.49
C GLN A 63 10.04 2.34 -4.10
N ILE A 64 9.39 1.54 -3.24
CA ILE A 64 9.10 1.91 -1.85
C ILE A 64 10.40 2.23 -1.11
N HIS A 65 11.39 1.34 -1.22
CA HIS A 65 12.70 1.53 -0.59
C HIS A 65 13.38 2.82 -1.08
N SER A 66 13.42 3.04 -2.40
CA SER A 66 14.03 4.23 -2.98
C SER A 66 13.34 5.52 -2.54
N ILE A 67 12.01 5.53 -2.45
CA ILE A 67 11.26 6.70 -1.99
C ILE A 67 11.51 6.94 -0.51
N ALA A 68 11.50 5.90 0.33
CA ALA A 68 11.72 6.00 1.77
C ALA A 68 13.08 6.66 2.09
N LEU A 69 14.13 6.38 1.31
CA LEU A 69 15.45 7.02 1.46
C LEU A 69 15.46 8.53 1.19
N THR A 70 14.46 9.06 0.48
CA THR A 70 14.35 10.51 0.22
C THR A 70 13.62 11.27 1.33
N ILE A 71 13.03 10.56 2.30
CA ILE A 71 12.25 11.16 3.38
C ILE A 71 13.19 11.55 4.52
N HIS A 72 13.12 12.82 4.92
CA HIS A 72 13.87 13.29 6.09
C HIS A 72 13.40 12.55 7.37
N PRO A 73 14.29 12.06 8.25
CA PRO A 73 13.91 11.27 9.42
C PRO A 73 12.87 11.95 10.32
N ILE A 74 13.04 13.25 10.61
CA ILE A 74 12.06 14.02 11.40
C ILE A 74 10.67 14.04 10.75
N SER A 75 10.61 14.08 9.41
CA SER A 75 9.33 14.05 8.70
C SER A 75 8.69 12.67 8.83
N PHE A 76 9.48 11.60 8.71
CA PHE A 76 9.02 10.23 8.89
C PHE A 76 8.47 9.97 10.30
N ASP A 77 9.16 10.43 11.35
CA ASP A 77 8.72 10.26 12.74
C ASP A 77 7.40 10.98 13.04
N ARG A 78 7.12 12.08 12.34
CA ARG A 78 5.89 12.87 12.49
C ARG A 78 4.70 12.31 11.72
N MET A 79 4.91 11.39 10.79
CA MET A 79 3.82 10.78 10.02
C MET A 79 2.90 9.96 10.93
N THR A 80 1.67 9.74 10.47
CA THR A 80 0.81 8.72 11.07
C THR A 80 1.38 7.32 10.81
N GLN A 81 0.99 6.32 11.62
CA GLN A 81 1.50 4.96 11.45
C GLN A 81 1.12 4.40 10.07
N GLU A 82 -0.08 4.71 9.62
CA GLU A 82 -0.64 4.32 8.33
C GLU A 82 0.23 4.85 7.17
N CYS A 83 0.76 6.07 7.28
CA CYS A 83 1.66 6.61 6.26
C CYS A 83 3.08 6.05 6.37
N ARG A 84 3.58 5.78 7.59
CA ARG A 84 4.86 5.08 7.76
C ARG A 84 4.83 3.69 7.11
N ASN A 85 3.72 2.97 7.25
CA ASN A 85 3.55 1.63 6.68
C ASN A 85 3.73 1.60 5.16
N VAL A 86 3.22 2.60 4.43
CA VAL A 86 3.38 2.70 2.97
C VAL A 86 4.85 2.83 2.55
N HIS A 87 5.67 3.42 3.41
CA HIS A 87 7.11 3.59 3.20
C HIS A 87 7.96 2.46 3.81
N ASP A 88 7.35 1.59 4.62
CA ASP A 88 7.99 0.43 5.20
C ASP A 88 8.01 -0.70 4.17
N THR A 89 9.22 -0.99 3.69
CA THR A 89 9.47 -1.98 2.65
C THR A 89 9.07 -3.39 3.08
N ASP A 90 9.34 -3.76 4.33
CA ASP A 90 9.05 -5.10 4.86
C ASP A 90 7.56 -5.27 5.18
N HIS A 91 6.91 -4.21 5.65
CA HIS A 91 5.45 -4.17 5.80
C HIS A 91 4.77 -4.37 4.46
N MET A 92 5.05 -3.52 3.47
CA MET A 92 4.38 -3.59 2.17
C MET A 92 4.66 -4.91 1.43
N LYS A 93 5.90 -5.42 1.49
CA LYS A 93 6.23 -6.73 0.93
C LYS A 93 5.39 -7.85 1.54
N ARG A 94 5.25 -7.88 2.87
CA ARG A 94 4.42 -8.88 3.55
C ARG A 94 2.96 -8.77 3.11
N ARG A 95 2.42 -7.56 3.06
CA ARG A 95 1.02 -7.32 2.65
C ARG A 95 0.75 -7.77 1.21
N MET A 96 1.68 -7.53 0.29
CA MET A 96 1.57 -7.98 -1.11
C MET A 96 1.56 -9.51 -1.24
N LEU A 97 2.33 -10.20 -0.40
CA LEU A 97 2.46 -11.66 -0.42
C LEU A 97 1.38 -12.39 0.40
N GLU A 98 0.66 -11.67 1.25
CA GLU A 98 -0.35 -12.23 2.13
C GLU A 98 -1.46 -12.94 1.34
N GLY A 99 -1.71 -14.21 1.67
CA GLY A 99 -2.73 -15.03 1.00
C GLY A 99 -2.32 -15.60 -0.37
N LEU A 100 -1.07 -15.41 -0.81
CA LEU A 100 -0.54 -15.98 -2.06
C LEU A 100 0.31 -17.25 -1.88
N ASP A 101 0.47 -17.71 -0.64
CA ASP A 101 1.12 -18.98 -0.31
C ASP A 101 0.07 -20.11 -0.34
N ASN A 102 -0.05 -20.79 -1.50
CA ASN A 102 -0.65 -22.11 -1.64
C ASN A 102 0.44 -23.15 -1.83
#